data_AF-A0A351Y4C0-F1
#
_entry.id   AF-A0A351Y4C0-F1
#
_cell.length_a   1.000
_cell.length_b   1.000
_cell.length_c   1.000
_cell.angle_alpha   90.00
_cell.angle_beta   90.00
_cell.angle_gamma   90.00
#
_symmetry.space_group_name_H-M   'P 1'
#
loop_
_entity.id
_entity.type
_entity.pdbx_description
1 polymer ?
#
loop_
_entity_poly.entity_id
_entity_poly.type
_entity_poly.pdbx_seq_one_letter_code
_entity_poly.pdbx_strand_id
1 'polypeptide(L)'
;MNRMNNKEDFLNYYKPFKNHLRRLKLDDAFYVIWSYIQNLQFQNNFPEDIQVIPEYNDLDYIQKSRYCPAWDLELLTKEVLINSSQSIGRETLKKANYFAGALNKLKQIEGEIGTHYINPENVLSELFRISHRQFSWQTRPNNEFITRYYKIFGTDKFKNIIKNKLGLSIQKIYLIGLMLI
;
A
#
# COMPACT_ATOMS: atom_id res chain seq x y z
N MET A 1 32.65 -1.99 -3.48
CA MET A 1 31.21 -1.64 -3.49
C MET A 1 31.01 -0.57 -2.42
N ASN A 2 30.81 0.69 -2.81
CA ASN A 2 30.71 1.80 -1.86
C ASN A 2 29.36 1.73 -1.12
N ARG A 3 29.41 1.44 0.18
CA ARG A 3 28.26 1.60 1.08
C ARG A 3 27.79 3.07 0.99
N MET A 4 26.47 3.30 1.02
CA MET A 4 25.93 4.64 1.29
C MET A 4 26.45 5.06 2.67
N ASN A 5 27.52 5.84 2.67
CA ASN A 5 28.23 6.20 3.90
C ASN A 5 27.61 7.44 4.56
N ASN A 6 26.62 8.08 3.93
CA ASN A 6 25.99 9.26 4.50
C ASN A 6 24.47 9.30 4.34
N LYS A 7 23.80 9.80 5.39
CA LYS A 7 22.38 10.16 5.39
C LYS A 7 22.01 11.08 4.22
N GLU A 8 22.96 11.86 3.73
CA GLU A 8 22.84 12.75 2.58
C GLU A 8 22.59 12.01 1.27
N ASP A 9 23.26 10.87 1.04
CA ASP A 9 23.05 10.07 -0.18
C ASP A 9 21.62 9.55 -0.24
N PHE A 10 21.09 9.06 0.90
CA PHE A 10 19.71 8.58 0.97
C PHE A 10 18.72 9.69 0.72
N LEU A 11 18.98 10.86 1.29
CA LEU A 11 18.14 12.02 1.10
C LEU A 11 18.10 12.45 -0.37
N ASN A 12 19.21 12.30 -1.11
CA ASN A 12 19.26 12.61 -2.53
C ASN A 12 18.34 11.70 -3.37
N TYR A 13 18.28 10.41 -3.07
CA TYR A 13 17.36 9.48 -3.75
C TYR A 13 15.90 9.61 -3.28
N TYR A 14 15.69 9.92 -2.00
CA TYR A 14 14.36 10.07 -1.42
C TYR A 14 13.66 11.38 -1.83
N LYS A 15 14.43 12.46 -1.98
CA LYS A 15 13.91 13.82 -2.26
C LYS A 15 13.05 13.91 -3.53
N PRO A 16 13.40 13.31 -4.68
CA PRO A 16 12.54 13.27 -5.86
C PRO A 16 11.16 12.66 -5.59
N PHE A 17 11.09 11.56 -4.85
CA PHE A 17 9.83 10.92 -4.48
C PHE A 17 9.02 11.79 -3.52
N LYS A 18 9.66 12.30 -2.46
CA LYS A 18 9.02 13.23 -1.52
C LYS A 18 8.42 14.44 -2.24
N ASN A 19 9.18 15.06 -3.15
CA ASN A 19 8.71 16.21 -3.92
C ASN A 19 7.56 15.86 -4.87
N HIS A 20 7.55 14.65 -5.41
CA HIS A 20 6.45 14.14 -6.22
C HIS A 20 5.17 13.98 -5.39
N LEU A 21 5.27 13.41 -4.18
CA LEU A 21 4.13 13.23 -3.28
C LEU A 21 3.61 14.55 -2.72
N ARG A 22 4.49 15.54 -2.46
CA ARG A 22 4.09 16.86 -1.94
C ARG A 22 3.09 17.62 -2.83
N ARG A 23 3.01 17.26 -4.11
CA ARG A 23 2.08 17.87 -5.08
C ARG A 23 0.67 17.27 -5.03
N LEU A 24 0.50 16.14 -4.33
CA LEU A 24 -0.77 15.44 -4.20
C LEU A 24 -1.63 16.04 -3.10
N LYS A 25 -2.95 15.98 -3.31
CA LYS A 25 -3.94 16.17 -2.24
C LYS A 25 -4.14 14.83 -1.51
N LEU A 26 -4.09 14.85 -0.18
CA LEU A 26 -4.18 13.65 0.66
C LEU A 26 -5.41 12.79 0.36
N ASP A 27 -6.61 13.37 0.44
CA ASP A 27 -7.88 12.64 0.29
C ASP A 27 -7.99 11.97 -1.08
N ASP A 28 -7.56 12.68 -2.11
CA ASP A 28 -7.59 12.23 -3.50
C ASP A 28 -6.63 11.05 -3.72
N ALA A 29 -5.43 11.14 -3.15
CA ALA A 29 -4.46 10.06 -3.21
C ALA A 29 -4.96 8.81 -2.47
N PHE A 30 -5.56 8.98 -1.29
CA PHE A 30 -6.14 7.87 -0.52
C PHE A 30 -7.30 7.20 -1.22
N TYR A 31 -8.17 8.00 -1.84
CA TYR A 31 -9.27 7.49 -2.65
C TYR A 31 -8.77 6.55 -3.75
N VAL A 32 -7.76 6.99 -4.51
CA VAL A 32 -7.19 6.19 -5.61
C VAL A 32 -6.52 4.92 -5.09
N ILE A 33 -5.65 5.05 -4.07
CA ILE A 33 -4.94 3.88 -3.51
C ILE A 33 -5.95 2.85 -2.96
N TRP A 34 -7.00 3.32 -2.27
CA TRP A 34 -8.06 2.46 -1.78
C TRP A 34 -8.78 1.75 -2.94
N SER A 35 -9.11 2.44 -4.03
CA SER A 35 -9.72 1.81 -5.22
C SER A 35 -8.83 0.73 -5.84
N TYR A 36 -7.51 0.94 -5.91
CA TYR A 36 -6.58 -0.11 -6.35
C TYR A 36 -6.57 -1.32 -5.40
N ILE A 37 -6.60 -1.10 -4.08
CA ILE A 37 -6.70 -2.19 -3.10
C ILE A 37 -8.02 -2.96 -3.27
N GLN A 38 -9.14 -2.25 -3.44
CA GLN A 38 -10.46 -2.87 -3.65
C GLN A 38 -10.50 -3.69 -4.94
N ASN A 39 -9.91 -3.18 -6.02
CA ASN A 39 -9.80 -3.93 -7.27
C ASN A 39 -8.92 -5.17 -7.11
N LEU A 40 -7.76 -5.04 -6.45
CA LEU A 40 -6.84 -6.15 -6.26
C LEU A 40 -7.44 -7.26 -5.36
N GLN A 41 -8.13 -6.89 -4.29
CA GLN A 41 -8.67 -7.84 -3.29
C GLN A 41 -10.02 -8.42 -3.69
N PHE A 42 -10.92 -7.60 -4.25
CA PHE A 42 -12.32 -7.96 -4.45
C PHE A 42 -12.75 -7.90 -5.92
N GLN A 43 -11.85 -7.58 -6.84
CA GLN A 43 -12.15 -7.40 -8.27
C GLN A 43 -13.21 -6.32 -8.54
N ASN A 44 -13.36 -5.37 -7.62
CA ASN A 44 -14.26 -4.24 -7.80
C ASN A 44 -13.79 -3.36 -8.96
N ASN A 45 -14.74 -2.88 -9.76
CA ASN A 45 -14.44 -1.92 -10.83
C ASN A 45 -13.91 -0.61 -10.26
N PHE A 46 -13.02 0.03 -11.02
CA PHE A 46 -12.58 1.37 -10.67
C PHE A 46 -13.72 2.38 -10.87
N PRO A 47 -13.83 3.39 -9.99
CA PRO A 47 -14.64 4.57 -10.25
C PRO A 47 -14.28 5.24 -11.57
N GLU A 48 -15.27 5.83 -12.24
CA GLU A 48 -15.14 6.43 -13.59
C GLU A 48 -14.15 7.60 -13.64
N ASP A 49 -13.92 8.27 -12.52
CA ASP A 49 -13.01 9.40 -12.41
C ASP A 49 -11.54 8.99 -12.21
N ILE A 50 -11.26 7.70 -12.07
CA ILE A 50 -9.91 7.14 -12.00
C ILE A 50 -9.51 6.59 -13.36
N GLN A 51 -8.47 7.19 -13.95
CA GLN A 51 -7.85 6.67 -15.16
C GLN A 51 -6.99 5.47 -14.81
N VAL A 52 -7.27 4.37 -15.49
CA VAL A 52 -6.51 3.14 -15.41
C VAL A 52 -5.95 2.85 -16.81
N ILE A 53 -4.73 2.32 -16.88
CA ILE A 53 -4.19 1.84 -18.16
C ILE A 53 -5.13 0.76 -18.74
N PRO A 54 -5.50 0.84 -20.03
CA PRO A 54 -6.52 -0.04 -20.62
C PRO A 54 -6.27 -1.53 -20.35
N GLU A 55 -5.00 -1.94 -20.45
CA GLU A 55 -4.58 -3.32 -20.32
C GLU A 55 -4.80 -3.87 -18.91
N TYR A 56 -4.82 -3.02 -17.88
CA TYR A 56 -4.91 -3.47 -16.48
C TYR A 56 -6.24 -4.12 -16.15
N ASN A 57 -7.34 -3.72 -16.79
CA ASN A 57 -8.65 -4.31 -16.50
C ASN A 57 -8.70 -5.77 -16.94
N ASP A 58 -8.06 -6.09 -18.06
CA ASP A 58 -8.01 -7.43 -18.67
C ASP A 58 -7.03 -8.37 -17.97
N LEU A 59 -6.18 -7.86 -17.07
CA LEU A 59 -5.21 -8.66 -16.33
C LEU A 59 -5.91 -9.56 -15.30
N ASP A 60 -5.39 -10.77 -15.15
CA ASP A 60 -5.72 -11.65 -14.03
C ASP A 60 -5.14 -11.13 -12.70
N TYR A 61 -5.52 -11.74 -11.59
CA TYR A 61 -5.05 -11.34 -10.26
C TYR A 61 -3.51 -11.39 -10.12
N ILE A 62 -2.86 -12.41 -10.69
CA ILE A 62 -1.41 -12.60 -10.61
C ILE A 62 -0.70 -11.49 -11.39
N GLN A 63 -1.23 -11.11 -12.55
CA GLN A 63 -0.70 -10.03 -13.37
C GLN A 63 -0.93 -8.67 -12.71
N LYS A 64 -2.13 -8.41 -12.17
CA LYS A 64 -2.43 -7.19 -11.40
C LYS A 64 -1.50 -7.02 -10.20
N SER A 65 -1.29 -8.08 -9.44
CA SER A 65 -0.39 -8.07 -8.27
C SER A 65 1.08 -7.86 -8.62
N ARG A 66 1.52 -8.16 -9.85
CA ARG A 66 2.87 -7.80 -10.33
C ARG A 66 2.97 -6.33 -10.74
N TYR A 67 1.91 -5.80 -11.36
CA TYR A 67 1.85 -4.41 -11.79
C TYR A 67 1.84 -3.46 -10.58
N CYS A 68 0.92 -3.74 -9.66
CA CYS A 68 0.70 -2.94 -8.47
C CYS A 68 0.51 -3.86 -7.24
N PRO A 69 1.60 -4.34 -6.65
CA PRO A 69 1.53 -5.20 -5.47
C PRO A 69 0.86 -4.52 -4.28
N ALA A 70 0.15 -5.30 -3.46
CA ALA A 70 -0.54 -4.80 -2.28
C ALA A 70 0.42 -4.09 -1.30
N TRP A 71 1.64 -4.60 -1.14
CA TRP A 71 2.63 -3.99 -0.23
C TRP A 71 3.17 -2.65 -0.76
N ASP A 72 3.26 -2.47 -2.08
CA ASP A 72 3.65 -1.18 -2.68
C ASP A 72 2.56 -0.13 -2.41
N LEU A 73 1.29 -0.53 -2.50
CA LEU A 73 0.15 0.33 -2.17
C LEU A 73 0.12 0.70 -0.68
N GLU A 74 0.43 -0.24 0.22
CA GLU A 74 0.53 0.03 1.66
C GLU A 74 1.66 1.03 1.96
N LEU A 75 2.84 0.81 1.38
CA LEU A 75 3.98 1.70 1.55
C LEU A 75 3.69 3.09 0.95
N LEU A 76 3.10 3.14 -0.24
CA LEU A 76 2.68 4.40 -0.86
C LEU A 76 1.65 5.15 0.01
N THR A 77 0.69 4.44 0.60
CA THR A 77 -0.31 5.05 1.52
C THR A 77 0.38 5.74 2.68
N LYS A 78 1.33 5.04 3.33
CA LYS A 78 2.12 5.60 4.43
C LYS A 78 2.92 6.83 3.99
N GLU A 79 3.59 6.76 2.84
CA GLU A 79 4.43 7.85 2.35
C GLU A 79 3.60 9.06 1.91
N VAL A 80 2.42 8.85 1.34
CA VAL A 80 1.43 9.90 1.03
C VAL A 80 0.94 10.56 2.32
N LEU A 81 0.62 9.79 3.36
CA LEU A 81 0.17 10.32 4.65
C LEU A 81 1.22 11.28 5.25
N ILE A 82 2.50 10.95 5.10
CA ILE A 82 3.60 11.72 5.68
C ILE A 82 3.96 12.95 4.83
N ASN A 83 3.93 12.83 3.49
CA ASN A 83 4.56 13.80 2.60
C ASN A 83 3.59 14.62 1.72
N SER A 84 2.31 14.25 1.65
CA SER A 84 1.34 14.96 0.80
C SER A 84 0.90 16.30 1.39
N SER A 85 0.32 17.13 0.53
CA SER A 85 -0.28 18.41 0.93
C SER A 85 -1.70 18.16 1.47
N GLN A 86 -2.01 18.69 2.65
CA GLN A 86 -3.34 18.55 3.26
C GLN A 86 -4.39 19.46 2.61
N SER A 87 -3.98 20.59 2.02
CA SER A 87 -4.91 21.67 1.65
C SER A 87 -5.02 21.93 0.15
N ILE A 88 -3.92 21.88 -0.60
CA ILE A 88 -3.92 22.16 -2.05
C ILE A 88 -2.96 21.19 -2.75
N GLY A 89 -3.51 20.30 -3.57
CA GLY A 89 -2.76 19.45 -4.49
C GLY A 89 -2.83 20.02 -5.91
N ARG A 90 -1.71 20.06 -6.61
CA ARG A 90 -1.64 20.46 -8.04
C ARG A 90 -1.76 19.25 -8.96
N GLU A 91 -1.50 18.06 -8.43
CA GLU A 91 -1.48 16.79 -9.16
C GLU A 91 -2.38 15.78 -8.46
N THR A 92 -2.76 14.73 -9.19
CA THR A 92 -3.70 13.71 -8.74
C THR A 92 -3.22 12.33 -9.12
N LEU A 93 -3.45 11.33 -8.25
CA LEU A 93 -3.23 9.93 -8.58
C LEU A 93 -4.31 9.37 -9.51
N LYS A 94 -5.41 10.09 -9.74
CA LYS A 94 -6.46 9.68 -10.68
C LYS A 94 -5.95 9.59 -12.11
N LYS A 95 -4.84 10.26 -12.43
CA LYS A 95 -4.16 10.13 -13.72
C LYS A 95 -3.21 8.93 -13.66
N ALA A 96 -3.45 7.93 -14.51
CA ALA A 96 -2.66 6.69 -14.56
C ALA A 96 -1.15 6.95 -14.64
N ASN A 97 -0.72 7.91 -15.46
CA ASN A 97 0.70 8.28 -15.60
C ASN A 97 1.32 8.81 -14.31
N TYR A 98 0.56 9.58 -13.53
CA TYR A 98 1.06 10.14 -12.27
C TYR A 98 1.12 9.05 -11.19
N PHE A 99 0.12 8.17 -11.14
CA PHE A 99 0.12 6.99 -10.27
C PHE A 99 1.28 6.05 -10.57
N ALA A 100 1.48 5.67 -11.83
CA ALA A 100 2.63 4.87 -12.26
C ALA A 100 3.96 5.58 -11.93
N GLY A 101 4.02 6.89 -12.11
CA GLY A 101 5.18 7.70 -11.72
C GLY A 101 5.51 7.63 -10.23
N ALA A 102 4.50 7.61 -9.36
CA ALA A 102 4.67 7.46 -7.91
C ALA A 102 5.20 6.07 -7.55
N LEU A 103 4.61 5.01 -8.10
CA LEU A 103 5.05 3.63 -7.87
C LEU A 103 6.48 3.39 -8.39
N ASN A 104 6.81 3.90 -9.58
CA ASN A 104 8.14 3.75 -10.14
C ASN A 104 9.21 4.45 -9.29
N LYS A 105 8.91 5.63 -8.73
CA LYS A 105 9.81 6.33 -7.81
C LYS A 105 9.98 5.58 -6.49
N LEU A 106 8.91 4.98 -5.98
CA LEU A 106 8.97 4.12 -4.80
C LEU A 106 9.90 2.91 -5.04
N LYS A 107 9.69 2.18 -6.15
CA LYS A 107 10.53 1.05 -6.57
C LYS A 107 11.99 1.45 -6.81
N GLN A 108 12.22 2.63 -7.38
CA GLN A 108 13.56 3.17 -7.56
C GLN A 108 14.28 3.33 -6.22
N ILE A 109 13.63 3.94 -5.22
CA ILE A 109 14.21 4.08 -3.87
C ILE A 109 14.53 2.72 -3.27
N GLU A 110 13.62 1.74 -3.37
CA GLU A 110 13.88 0.39 -2.88
C GLU A 110 15.08 -0.27 -3.58
N GLY A 111 15.24 -0.06 -4.89
CA GLY A 111 16.39 -0.55 -5.66
C GLY A 111 17.72 0.08 -5.24
N GLU A 112 17.75 1.39 -4.99
CA GLU A 112 18.95 2.09 -4.50
C GLU A 112 19.31 1.63 -3.09
N ILE A 113 18.32 1.50 -2.19
CA ILE A 113 18.53 0.91 -0.85
C ILE A 113 19.10 -0.50 -0.99
N GLY A 114 18.53 -1.32 -1.86
CA GLY A 114 19.03 -2.67 -2.11
C GLY A 114 20.50 -2.68 -2.53
N THR A 115 20.87 -1.82 -3.47
CA THR A 115 22.23 -1.75 -4.02
C THR A 115 23.28 -1.35 -2.97
N HIS A 116 22.92 -0.50 -2.02
CA HIS A 116 23.88 0.04 -1.04
C HIS A 116 23.90 -0.66 0.31
N TYR A 117 22.79 -1.29 0.71
CA TYR A 117 22.65 -1.91 2.02
C TYR A 117 22.67 -3.44 1.98
N ILE A 118 22.40 -4.09 0.84
CA ILE A 118 22.52 -5.55 0.71
C ILE A 118 23.99 -5.92 0.57
N ASN A 119 24.46 -6.84 1.42
CA ASN A 119 25.82 -7.36 1.43
C ASN A 119 25.81 -8.85 1.84
N PRO A 120 26.89 -9.60 1.60
CA PRO A 120 26.91 -11.05 1.86
C PRO A 120 26.53 -11.45 3.30
N GLU A 121 26.71 -10.56 4.28
CA GLU A 121 26.41 -10.82 5.69
C GLU A 121 24.90 -10.70 5.99
N ASN A 122 24.13 -9.94 5.21
CA ASN A 122 22.70 -9.70 5.44
C ASN A 122 21.78 -10.20 4.31
N VAL A 123 22.32 -10.80 3.24
CA VAL A 123 21.55 -11.33 2.09
C VAL A 123 20.41 -12.24 2.55
N LEU A 124 20.64 -13.14 3.52
CA LEU A 124 19.58 -14.02 4.02
C LEU A 124 18.45 -13.25 4.71
N SER A 125 18.78 -12.22 5.51
CA SER A 125 17.79 -11.39 6.17
C SER A 125 16.94 -10.61 5.17
N GLU A 126 17.57 -10.07 4.13
CA GLU A 126 16.88 -9.34 3.06
C GLU A 126 16.03 -10.27 2.19
N LEU A 127 16.50 -11.50 1.93
CA LEU A 127 15.71 -12.53 1.27
C LEU A 127 14.45 -12.87 2.07
N PHE A 128 14.56 -13.03 3.38
CA PHE A 128 13.39 -13.28 4.25
C PHE A 128 12.45 -12.08 4.30
N ARG A 129 12.98 -10.85 4.36
CA ARG A 129 12.17 -9.61 4.32
C ARG A 129 11.36 -9.53 3.03
N ILE A 130 11.97 -9.80 1.87
CA ILE A 130 11.30 -9.83 0.57
C ILE A 130 10.27 -10.96 0.53
N SER A 131 10.63 -12.15 0.99
CA SER A 131 9.73 -13.32 1.04
C SER A 131 8.47 -13.03 1.85
N HIS A 132 8.60 -12.41 3.04
CA HIS A 132 7.45 -12.03 3.87
C HIS A 132 6.57 -10.94 3.24
N ARG A 133 7.13 -10.11 2.36
CA ARG A 133 6.35 -9.11 1.60
C ARG A 133 5.65 -9.73 0.39
N GLN A 134 6.34 -10.60 -0.35
CA GLN A 134 5.88 -11.11 -1.65
C GLN A 134 5.03 -12.39 -1.56
N PHE A 135 5.21 -13.21 -0.52
CA PHE A 135 4.48 -14.47 -0.38
C PHE A 135 3.20 -14.34 0.44
N SER A 136 2.30 -13.45 0.03
CA SER A 136 0.98 -13.31 0.66
C SER A 136 0.17 -14.62 0.67
N TRP A 137 0.45 -15.53 -0.27
CA TRP A 137 -0.27 -16.78 -0.53
C TRP A 137 0.04 -17.94 0.43
N GLN A 138 1.03 -17.82 1.32
CA GLN A 138 1.32 -18.87 2.33
C GLN A 138 0.54 -18.73 3.64
N THR A 139 -0.27 -17.69 3.81
CA THR A 139 -1.11 -17.53 5.01
C THR A 139 -2.58 -17.52 4.65
N ARG A 140 -3.25 -18.65 4.92
CA ARG A 140 -4.68 -18.64 5.25
C ARG A 140 -4.92 -17.63 6.38
N PRO A 141 -6.12 -17.02 6.51
CA PRO A 141 -6.47 -16.24 7.70
C PRO A 141 -6.10 -17.06 8.94
N ASN A 142 -5.06 -16.64 9.65
CA ASN A 142 -4.60 -17.31 10.85
C ASN A 142 -5.08 -16.51 12.06
N ASN A 143 -5.03 -17.13 13.24
CA ASN A 143 -5.50 -16.50 14.47
C ASN A 143 -4.82 -15.15 14.73
N GLU A 144 -3.58 -14.97 14.27
CA GLU A 144 -2.85 -13.71 14.41
C GLU A 144 -3.48 -12.58 13.59
N PHE A 145 -3.83 -12.84 12.32
CA PHE A 145 -4.52 -11.89 11.45
C PHE A 145 -5.86 -11.45 12.07
N ILE A 146 -6.68 -12.43 12.46
CA ILE A 146 -8.00 -12.19 13.07
C ILE A 146 -7.86 -11.36 14.36
N THR A 147 -6.91 -11.73 15.22
CA THR A 147 -6.66 -11.04 16.49
C THR A 147 -6.17 -9.61 16.28
N ARG A 148 -5.28 -9.39 15.30
CA ARG A 148 -4.74 -8.06 14.99
C ARG A 148 -5.84 -7.10 14.58
N TYR A 149 -6.67 -7.49 13.61
CA TYR A 149 -7.77 -6.64 13.17
C TYR A 149 -8.85 -6.48 14.25
N TYR A 150 -9.11 -7.52 15.05
CA TYR A 150 -10.01 -7.40 16.20
C TYR A 150 -9.52 -6.35 17.19
N LYS A 151 -8.20 -6.25 17.44
CA LYS A 151 -7.62 -5.20 18.30
C LYS A 151 -7.72 -3.81 17.67
N ILE A 152 -7.46 -3.67 16.37
CA ILE A 152 -7.52 -2.39 15.67
C ILE A 152 -8.96 -1.85 15.65
N PHE A 153 -9.91 -2.67 15.18
CA PHE A 153 -11.30 -2.26 15.07
C PHE A 153 -12.02 -2.29 16.40
N GLY A 154 -11.60 -3.12 17.35
CA GLY A 154 -12.17 -3.24 18.70
C GLY A 154 -11.97 -2.02 19.61
N THR A 155 -11.35 -0.95 19.14
CA THR A 155 -11.27 0.32 19.88
C THR A 155 -12.62 1.03 19.91
N ASP A 156 -12.88 1.80 20.97
CA ASP A 156 -14.20 2.41 21.19
C ASP A 156 -14.60 3.41 20.09
N LYS A 157 -13.60 4.07 19.50
CA LYS A 157 -13.78 4.95 18.33
C LYS A 157 -14.40 4.19 17.16
N PHE A 158 -13.84 3.04 16.80
CA PHE A 158 -14.32 2.23 15.68
C PHE A 158 -15.61 1.46 16.02
N LYS A 159 -15.77 0.97 17.26
CA LYS A 159 -17.03 0.35 17.72
C LYS A 159 -18.24 1.23 17.46
N ASN A 160 -18.16 2.52 17.79
CA ASN A 160 -19.26 3.45 17.59
C ASN A 160 -19.55 3.70 16.11
N ILE A 161 -18.50 3.88 15.29
CA ILE A 161 -18.65 4.08 13.85
C ILE A 161 -19.30 2.86 13.20
N ILE A 162 -18.79 1.66 13.50
CA ILE A 162 -19.25 0.39 12.93
C ILE A 162 -20.70 0.11 13.36
N LYS A 163 -21.04 0.29 14.64
CA LYS A 163 -22.41 0.12 15.14
C LYS A 163 -23.38 1.09 14.47
N ASN A 164 -22.98 2.35 14.30
CA ASN A 164 -23.83 3.37 13.67
C ASN A 164 -24.04 3.12 12.17
N LYS A 165 -23.06 2.56 11.47
CA LYS A 165 -23.12 2.33 10.02
C LYS A 165 -23.72 0.97 9.64
N LEU A 166 -23.41 -0.09 10.39
CA LEU A 166 -23.79 -1.46 10.06
C LEU A 166 -24.87 -2.03 10.98
N GLY A 167 -25.21 -1.35 12.09
CA GLY A 167 -26.17 -1.84 13.08
C GLY A 167 -25.68 -3.05 13.90
N LEU A 168 -24.45 -3.52 13.65
CA LEU A 168 -23.88 -4.71 14.28
C LEU A 168 -22.72 -4.33 15.21
N SER A 169 -22.53 -5.12 16.28
CA SER A 169 -21.31 -5.04 17.07
C SER A 169 -20.16 -5.71 16.33
N ILE A 170 -18.94 -5.26 16.61
CA ILE A 170 -17.72 -5.84 16.03
C ILE A 170 -17.63 -7.33 16.30
N GLN A 171 -18.01 -7.79 17.50
CA GLN A 171 -18.02 -9.22 17.83
C GLN A 171 -18.92 -10.02 16.89
N LYS A 172 -20.11 -9.49 16.54
CA LYS A 172 -21.03 -10.15 15.61
C LYS A 172 -20.46 -10.23 14.21
N ILE A 173 -19.78 -9.16 13.74
CA ILE A 173 -19.14 -9.14 12.42
C ILE A 173 -18.02 -10.20 12.35
N TYR A 174 -17.18 -10.27 13.38
CA TYR A 174 -16.13 -11.30 13.46
C TYR A 174 -16.70 -12.72 13.56
N LEU A 175 -17.79 -12.90 14.31
CA LEU A 175 -18.47 -14.19 14.42
C LEU A 175 -19.03 -14.66 13.07
N ILE A 176 -19.66 -13.76 12.32
CA ILE A 176 -20.16 -14.06 10.97
C ILE A 176 -18.99 -14.43 10.05
N GLY A 177 -17.91 -13.65 10.08
CA GLY A 177 -16.71 -13.95 9.29
C GLY A 177 -16.07 -15.30 9.63
N LEU A 178 -16.04 -15.68 10.91
CA LEU A 178 -15.56 -16.98 11.36
C LEU A 178 -16.48 -18.15 10.96
N MET A 179 -17.78 -17.91 10.83
CA MET A 179 -18.73 -18.95 10.39
C MET A 179 -18.73 -19.19 8.87
N LEU A 180 -18.18 -18.25 8.08
CA LEU A 180 -18.12 -18.32 6.62
C LEU A 180 -16.79 -18.87 6.08
N ILE A 181 -15.83 -19.17 6.96
CA ILE A 181 -14.52 -19.79 6.66
C ILE A 181 -14.59 -21.27 7.03
#